data_AF-A0A9Q0RM52-F1
#
_entry.id   AF-A0A9Q0RM52-F1
#
_cell.length_a   1.000
_cell.length_b   1.000
_cell.length_c   1.000
_cell.angle_alpha   90.00
_cell.angle_beta   90.00
_cell.angle_gamma   90.00
#
_symmetry.space_group_name_H-M   'P 1'
#
loop_
_entity.id
_entity.type
_entity.pdbx_description
1 polymer ?
#
loop_
_entity_poly.entity_id
_entity_poly.type
_entity_poly.pdbx_seq_one_letter_code
_entity_poly.pdbx_strand_id
1 'polypeptide(L)'
;MTPQNMLVMAKKYKLGTESGSSYRLNGKPGLFATSSIYTGESILEERPLIGSQFIWNAEYKYDACQYCLQPLQTAEEVVQHLTGNVEQKLPYLQQCCTIDRSKHVTCDCGERYCSLECRQYAWDTYHQVLCTAANHQSGNNLKQSIKKLCEFWKNCHFPPETISIMLLVKLFAKIKLATNREELISKIQQFGKFSESYRDLIMNKLLGDRYLDKIIIIRDMVGQIIYELYFDQFLSDQSFVHFFALIVYHARAISTNSFTTWSENVERLVANDPSETNQVDLLIENLYKKMQDIHGPFINCEGSGLYELSSMINHSCQPNAEICFPFNNHVLAIKALESIEPEQEITISYLDECLQLSSRHTRMKILQENFYLNCTCPKCETQRNDPDVTSDEDNEESDAKPSDEEMNCD
;
A
#
# COMPACT_ATOMS: atom_id res chain seq x y z
N MET A 1 26.86 14.82 3.05
CA MET A 1 25.85 15.55 3.84
C MET A 1 24.75 14.55 4.16
N THR A 2 24.48 14.30 5.44
CA THR A 2 23.53 13.30 5.92
C THR A 2 22.08 13.70 5.57
N PRO A 3 21.24 12.77 5.07
CA PRO A 3 19.85 13.06 4.72
C PRO A 3 18.95 12.97 5.96
N GLN A 4 19.21 13.83 6.95
CA GLN A 4 18.54 13.78 8.25
C GLN A 4 18.05 15.15 8.71
N ASN A 5 17.67 16.00 7.77
CA ASN A 5 16.97 17.26 8.02
C ASN A 5 15.61 17.25 7.30
N MET A 6 14.73 16.32 7.67
CA MET A 6 13.31 16.65 7.68
C MET A 6 13.11 17.50 8.94
N LEU A 7 12.41 18.64 8.81
CA LEU A 7 11.97 19.44 9.96
C LEU A 7 11.36 18.49 10.99
N VAL A 8 12.02 18.31 12.13
CA VAL A 8 11.45 17.56 13.25
C VAL A 8 10.34 18.43 13.82
N MET A 9 9.14 18.33 13.25
CA MET A 9 7.92 18.76 13.91
C MET A 9 7.95 18.15 15.31
N ALA A 10 7.69 18.96 16.35
CA ALA A 10 7.58 18.44 17.70
C ALA A 10 6.55 17.31 17.68
N LYS A 11 6.94 16.10 18.08
CA LYS A 11 6.05 14.93 18.04
C LYS A 11 4.82 15.23 18.91
N LYS A 12 3.68 15.45 18.25
CA LYS A 12 2.37 15.66 18.88
C LYS A 12 1.68 14.33 19.24
N TYR A 13 2.43 13.23 19.29
CA TYR A 13 1.90 11.91 19.55
C TYR A 13 2.85 11.04 20.39
N LYS A 14 2.27 10.05 21.09
CA LYS A 14 2.98 8.99 21.82
C LYS A 14 2.34 7.62 21.55
N LEU A 15 3.13 6.55 21.62
CA LEU A 15 2.60 5.18 21.70
C LEU A 15 2.13 4.93 23.15
N GLY A 16 0.96 4.31 23.30
CA GLY A 16 0.38 4.05 24.63
C GLY A 16 -0.49 2.81 24.67
N THR A 17 -0.67 2.27 25.88
CA THR A 17 -1.48 1.05 26.15
C THR A 17 -2.59 1.26 27.20
N GLU A 18 -2.67 2.40 27.90
CA GLU A 18 -3.73 2.71 28.88
C GLU A 18 -5.04 3.14 28.19
N SER A 19 -6.27 3.02 28.72
CA SER A 19 -6.94 2.05 29.61
C SER A 19 -8.46 2.33 29.44
N GLY A 20 -9.22 1.43 28.80
CA GLY A 20 -10.70 1.53 28.76
C GLY A 20 -11.40 1.32 27.40
N SER A 21 -10.67 1.29 26.29
CA SER A 21 -11.26 1.05 24.95
C SER A 21 -11.30 -0.46 24.64
N SER A 22 -12.48 -1.08 24.72
CA SER A 22 -12.71 -2.50 24.38
C SER A 22 -12.60 -2.84 22.88
N TYR A 23 -12.34 -1.84 22.02
CA TYR A 23 -12.22 -1.99 20.57
C TYR A 23 -10.79 -2.19 20.05
N ARG A 24 -9.78 -2.37 20.92
CA ARG A 24 -8.41 -2.56 20.43
C ARG A 24 -8.22 -3.96 19.86
N LEU A 25 -7.55 -3.99 18.72
CA LEU A 25 -7.12 -5.22 18.05
C LEU A 25 -6.06 -5.92 18.92
N ASN A 26 -6.47 -6.92 19.71
CA ASN A 26 -5.58 -7.80 20.50
C ASN A 26 -4.59 -7.09 21.44
N GLY A 27 -4.97 -5.98 22.07
CA GLY A 27 -4.08 -5.25 23.00
C GLY A 27 -2.90 -4.54 22.33
N LYS A 28 -2.96 -4.38 21.00
CA LYS A 28 -2.02 -3.57 20.22
C LYS A 28 -1.92 -2.14 20.78
N PRO A 29 -0.70 -1.56 20.87
CA PRO A 29 -0.53 -0.16 21.25
C PRO A 29 -1.31 0.76 20.31
N GLY A 30 -1.84 1.85 20.85
CA GLY A 30 -2.45 2.93 20.07
C GLY A 30 -1.52 4.14 19.95
N LEU A 31 -1.86 5.05 19.05
CA LEU A 31 -1.20 6.35 18.93
C LEU A 31 -2.08 7.40 19.60
N PHE A 32 -1.53 8.19 20.52
CA PHE A 32 -2.28 9.17 21.31
C PHE A 32 -1.71 10.56 21.14
N ALA A 33 -2.56 11.58 21.01
CA ALA A 33 -2.13 12.96 20.95
C ALA A 33 -1.44 13.39 22.27
N THR A 34 -0.34 14.14 22.18
CA THR A 34 0.36 14.72 23.35
C THR A 34 0.10 16.22 23.50
N SER A 35 -0.53 16.83 22.50
CA SER A 35 -0.93 18.23 22.43
C SER A 35 -2.10 18.36 21.45
N SER A 36 -2.84 19.47 21.47
CA SER A 36 -3.90 19.70 20.48
C SER A 36 -3.36 19.67 19.04
N ILE A 37 -4.06 18.94 18.19
CA ILE A 37 -3.85 18.83 16.74
C ILE A 37 -5.09 19.40 16.07
N TYR A 38 -4.91 20.27 15.07
CA TYR A 38 -6.03 20.92 14.39
C TYR A 38 -6.42 20.19 13.10
N THR A 39 -7.67 20.37 12.67
CA THR A 39 -8.16 19.86 11.39
C THR A 39 -7.21 20.22 10.23
N GLY A 40 -6.86 19.22 9.43
CA GLY A 40 -5.97 19.36 8.29
C GLY A 40 -4.47 19.33 8.62
N GLU A 41 -4.09 19.32 9.90
CA GLU A 41 -2.69 19.25 10.33
C GLU A 41 -2.09 17.87 10.04
N SER A 42 -0.84 17.85 9.55
CA SER A 42 -0.06 16.61 9.40
C SER A 42 0.49 16.18 10.76
N ILE A 43 0.06 15.01 11.22
CA ILE A 43 0.42 14.42 12.53
C ILE A 43 1.79 13.76 12.46
N LEU A 44 2.04 12.98 11.41
CA LEU A 44 3.33 12.33 11.13
C LEU A 44 3.49 12.05 9.64
N GLU A 45 4.74 12.01 9.20
CA GLU A 45 5.16 11.53 7.89
C GLU A 45 6.11 10.34 8.06
N GLU A 46 5.90 9.29 7.28
CA GLU A 46 6.63 8.02 7.40
C GLU A 46 7.01 7.45 6.03
N ARG A 47 8.26 7.03 5.89
CA ARG A 47 8.73 6.22 4.77
C ARG A 47 8.62 4.75 5.14
N PRO A 48 8.19 3.88 4.21
CA PRO A 48 8.12 2.46 4.50
C PRO A 48 9.52 1.89 4.68
N LEU A 49 9.62 0.84 5.49
CA LEU A 49 10.80 0.02 5.61
C LEU A 49 11.23 -0.50 4.22
N ILE A 50 10.26 -1.07 3.50
CA ILE A 50 10.32 -1.46 2.08
C ILE A 50 8.95 -1.16 1.45
N GLY A 51 8.95 -0.73 0.19
CA GLY A 51 7.77 -0.66 -0.67
C GLY A 51 8.00 -1.35 -2.02
N SER A 52 6.92 -1.82 -2.65
CA SER A 52 6.96 -2.38 -4.00
C SER A 52 5.64 -2.19 -4.74
N GLN A 53 5.74 -1.98 -6.06
CA GLN A 53 4.59 -1.92 -6.95
C GLN A 53 3.94 -3.31 -7.02
N PHE A 54 2.62 -3.34 -7.22
CA PHE A 54 1.91 -4.56 -7.58
C PHE A 54 2.39 -5.06 -8.94
N ILE A 55 2.56 -6.37 -9.07
CA ILE A 55 3.04 -7.02 -10.28
C ILE A 55 2.02 -6.84 -11.41
N TRP A 56 0.72 -6.95 -11.10
CA TRP A 56 -0.32 -6.72 -12.08
C TRP A 56 -0.37 -5.26 -12.54
N ASN A 57 -0.18 -4.29 -11.63
CA ASN A 57 -0.11 -2.88 -11.98
C ASN A 57 1.04 -2.59 -12.96
N ALA A 58 2.21 -3.22 -12.75
CA ALA A 58 3.33 -3.15 -13.70
C ALA A 58 3.04 -3.86 -15.04
N GLU A 59 2.29 -4.97 -15.03
CA GLU A 59 1.86 -5.68 -16.24
C GLU A 59 0.96 -4.80 -17.12
N TYR A 60 0.05 -4.04 -16.49
CA TYR A 60 -0.79 -3.00 -17.09
C TYR A 60 -0.03 -1.70 -17.44
N LYS A 61 1.31 -1.75 -17.47
CA LYS A 61 2.21 -0.70 -17.98
C LYS A 61 2.17 0.62 -17.22
N TYR A 62 1.75 0.61 -15.96
CA TYR A 62 2.02 1.73 -15.06
C TYR A 62 3.52 1.84 -14.78
N ASP A 63 4.14 2.92 -15.28
CA ASP A 63 5.55 3.18 -15.06
C ASP A 63 5.75 4.00 -13.78
N ALA A 64 6.45 3.42 -12.81
CA ALA A 64 6.66 4.00 -11.50
C ALA A 64 8.11 3.84 -11.05
N CYS A 65 8.57 4.79 -10.22
CA CYS A 65 9.88 4.73 -9.59
C CYS A 65 9.99 3.44 -8.75
N GLN A 66 10.98 2.59 -9.06
CA GLN A 66 11.15 1.29 -8.38
C GLN A 66 11.45 1.40 -6.88
N TYR A 67 11.86 2.59 -6.43
CA TYR A 67 12.06 2.93 -5.03
C TYR A 67 10.83 3.56 -4.37
N CYS A 68 10.37 4.70 -4.89
CA CYS A 68 9.41 5.55 -4.22
C CYS A 68 7.97 5.43 -4.73
N LEU A 69 7.71 4.58 -5.71
CA LEU A 69 6.38 4.44 -6.33
C LEU A 69 5.83 5.72 -6.98
N GLN A 70 6.59 6.81 -7.04
CA GLN A 70 6.18 8.00 -7.77
C GLN A 70 5.94 7.63 -9.25
N PRO A 71 4.79 8.02 -9.83
CA PRO A 71 4.54 7.84 -11.25
C PRO A 71 5.62 8.50 -12.09
N LEU A 72 6.08 7.83 -13.14
CA LEU A 72 7.06 8.36 -14.10
C LEU A 72 6.39 8.92 -15.37
N GLN A 73 5.07 8.88 -15.42
CA GLN A 73 4.22 9.36 -16.51
C GLN A 73 3.39 10.56 -16.06
N THR A 74 3.19 11.51 -16.97
CA THR A 74 2.32 12.67 -16.73
C THR A 74 0.85 12.24 -16.68
N ALA A 75 -0.01 13.07 -16.10
CA ALA A 75 -1.46 12.84 -16.06
C ALA A 75 -2.04 12.63 -17.46
N GLU A 76 -1.58 13.42 -18.44
CA GLU A 76 -2.07 13.32 -19.82
C GLU A 76 -1.71 11.98 -20.46
N GLU A 77 -0.50 11.47 -20.25
CA GLU A 77 -0.08 10.17 -20.80
C GLU A 77 -0.83 9.01 -20.14
N VAL A 78 -1.05 9.10 -18.83
CA VAL A 78 -1.86 8.12 -18.09
C VAL A 78 -3.27 8.09 -18.66
N VAL A 79 -3.92 9.25 -18.84
CA VAL A 79 -5.26 9.33 -19.43
C VAL A 79 -5.28 8.83 -20.88
N GLN A 80 -4.33 9.23 -21.73
CA GLN A 80 -4.25 8.78 -23.13
C GLN A 80 -4.12 7.25 -23.22
N HIS A 81 -3.28 6.66 -22.37
CA HIS A 81 -3.11 5.22 -22.25
C HIS A 81 -4.40 4.54 -21.77
N LEU A 82 -4.97 5.00 -20.65
CA LEU A 82 -6.10 4.35 -19.99
C LEU A 82 -7.44 4.56 -20.70
N THR A 83 -7.54 5.56 -21.57
CA THR A 83 -8.75 5.78 -22.38
C THR A 83 -8.61 5.28 -23.81
N GLY A 84 -7.42 4.84 -24.21
CA GLY A 84 -7.08 4.56 -25.60
C GLY A 84 -7.15 5.77 -26.54
N ASN A 85 -7.31 6.99 -26.00
CA ASN A 85 -7.45 8.22 -26.76
C ASN A 85 -6.15 9.02 -26.76
N VAL A 86 -5.30 8.80 -27.76
CA VAL A 86 -4.00 9.49 -27.92
C VAL A 86 -4.13 11.01 -28.19
N GLU A 87 -5.30 11.49 -28.60
CA GLU A 87 -5.56 12.91 -28.85
C GLU A 87 -6.02 13.64 -27.58
N GLN A 88 -6.30 12.92 -26.49
CA GLN A 88 -6.75 13.52 -25.24
C GLN A 88 -5.70 14.50 -24.71
N LYS A 89 -6.12 15.74 -24.48
CA LYS A 89 -5.31 16.79 -23.85
C LYS A 89 -5.89 17.18 -22.51
N LEU A 90 -5.01 17.47 -21.55
CA LEU A 90 -5.40 18.00 -20.24
C LEU A 90 -5.11 19.50 -20.16
N PRO A 91 -6.08 20.34 -19.74
CA PRO A 91 -5.83 21.75 -19.53
C PRO A 91 -4.81 21.96 -18.40
N TYR A 92 -4.09 23.08 -18.48
CA TYR A 92 -3.12 23.51 -17.45
C TYR A 92 -2.05 22.47 -17.07
N LEU A 93 -1.73 21.53 -17.97
CA LEU A 93 -0.80 20.42 -17.68
C LEU A 93 0.56 20.92 -17.18
N GLN A 94 1.10 22.01 -17.72
CA GLN A 94 2.41 22.54 -17.31
C GLN A 94 2.39 23.12 -15.88
N GLN A 95 1.26 23.68 -15.46
CA GLN A 95 1.07 24.28 -14.13
C GLN A 95 0.71 23.23 -13.07
N CYS A 96 0.01 22.18 -13.48
CA CYS A 96 -0.58 21.18 -12.58
C CYS A 96 0.19 19.85 -12.54
N CYS A 97 1.15 19.61 -13.43
CA CYS A 97 1.98 18.41 -13.44
C CYS A 97 3.17 18.52 -12.48
N THR A 98 3.39 17.48 -11.68
CA THR A 98 4.51 17.38 -10.73
C THR A 98 5.67 16.49 -11.23
N ILE A 99 5.53 15.88 -12.41
CA ILE A 99 6.50 14.94 -12.96
C ILE A 99 7.61 15.69 -13.71
N ASP A 100 8.86 15.51 -13.26
CA ASP A 100 10.05 16.10 -13.86
C ASP A 100 10.93 15.02 -14.51
N ARG A 101 10.71 14.82 -15.82
CA ARG A 101 11.43 13.82 -16.62
C ARG A 101 12.93 14.06 -16.70
N SER A 102 13.37 15.30 -16.53
CA SER A 102 14.80 15.64 -16.64
C SER A 102 15.63 14.98 -15.54
N LYS A 103 14.99 14.58 -14.43
CA LYS A 103 15.61 13.89 -13.30
C LYS A 103 15.53 12.38 -13.38
N HIS A 104 14.71 11.83 -14.27
CA HIS A 104 14.53 10.38 -14.36
C HIS A 104 15.83 9.70 -14.75
N VAL A 105 16.15 8.62 -14.06
CA VAL A 105 17.35 7.81 -14.31
C VAL A 105 16.99 6.35 -14.45
N THR A 106 17.84 5.61 -15.15
CA THR A 106 17.69 4.16 -15.35
C THR A 106 18.97 3.48 -14.88
N CYS A 107 18.84 2.38 -14.15
CA CYS A 107 19.96 1.49 -13.86
C CYS A 107 20.27 0.63 -15.09
N ASP A 108 21.51 0.16 -15.24
CA ASP A 108 21.93 -0.70 -16.34
C ASP A 108 21.11 -2.01 -16.45
N CYS A 109 20.44 -2.42 -15.37
CA CYS A 109 19.53 -3.57 -15.37
C CYS A 109 18.15 -3.28 -16.00
N GLY A 110 17.84 -2.00 -16.25
CA GLY A 110 16.58 -1.52 -16.79
C GLY A 110 15.60 -0.93 -15.76
N GLU A 111 15.86 -1.04 -14.44
CA GLU A 111 15.00 -0.41 -13.43
C GLU A 111 15.03 1.13 -13.55
N ARG A 112 13.85 1.76 -13.46
CA ARG A 112 13.67 3.21 -13.60
C ARG A 112 13.39 3.86 -12.25
N TYR A 113 13.89 5.08 -12.09
CA TYR A 113 13.76 5.88 -10.87
C TYR A 113 13.44 7.34 -11.22
N CYS A 114 12.68 8.02 -10.36
CA CYS A 114 12.35 9.44 -10.56
C CYS A 114 13.55 10.37 -10.36
N SER A 115 14.62 9.90 -9.69
CA SER A 115 15.83 10.69 -9.43
C SER A 115 17.06 9.82 -9.17
N LEU A 116 18.25 10.43 -9.25
CA LEU A 116 19.51 9.79 -8.88
C LEU A 116 19.53 9.38 -7.40
N GLU A 117 18.92 10.20 -6.53
CA GLU A 117 18.78 9.92 -5.11
C GLU A 117 17.93 8.67 -4.89
N CYS A 118 16.78 8.54 -5.57
CA CYS A 118 15.95 7.33 -5.46
C CYS A 118 16.68 6.07 -5.95
N ARG A 119 17.47 6.18 -7.02
CA ARG A 119 18.32 5.07 -7.49
C ARG A 119 19.36 4.69 -6.42
N GLN A 120 20.01 5.68 -5.81
CA GLN A 120 21.02 5.44 -4.77
C GLN A 120 20.39 4.84 -3.51
N TYR A 121 19.25 5.36 -3.05
CA TYR A 121 18.53 4.79 -1.92
C TYR A 121 18.08 3.34 -2.20
N ALA A 122 17.61 3.04 -3.40
CA ALA A 122 17.31 1.65 -3.79
C ALA A 122 18.57 0.78 -3.74
N TRP A 123 19.68 1.25 -4.31
CA TRP A 123 20.97 0.56 -4.34
C TRP A 123 21.41 0.16 -2.93
N ASP A 124 21.44 1.13 -2.02
CA ASP A 124 21.89 0.94 -0.64
C ASP A 124 20.92 0.11 0.21
N THR A 125 19.64 0.06 -0.19
CA THR A 125 18.59 -0.64 0.59
C THR A 125 18.39 -2.09 0.16
N TYR A 126 18.37 -2.39 -1.15
CA TYR A 126 18.07 -3.74 -1.64
C TYR A 126 18.61 -4.01 -3.05
N HIS A 127 18.70 -2.99 -3.90
CA HIS A 127 18.92 -3.17 -5.33
C HIS A 127 20.33 -3.65 -5.64
N GLN A 128 21.33 -3.40 -4.79
CA GLN A 128 22.66 -4.02 -4.95
C GLN A 128 22.59 -5.56 -5.00
N VAL A 129 21.69 -6.18 -4.24
CA VAL A 129 21.48 -7.64 -4.23
C VAL A 129 20.61 -8.10 -5.40
N LEU A 130 19.65 -7.27 -5.81
CA LEU A 130 18.63 -7.62 -6.80
C LEU A 130 18.98 -7.18 -8.24
N CYS A 131 20.06 -6.42 -8.43
CA CYS A 131 20.46 -5.88 -9.71
C CYS A 131 20.87 -7.01 -10.68
N THR A 132 20.21 -7.06 -11.83
CA THR A 132 20.45 -8.08 -12.86
C THR A 132 21.50 -7.68 -13.90
N ALA A 133 22.14 -6.52 -13.73
CA ALA A 133 23.21 -6.03 -14.62
C ALA A 133 24.57 -6.70 -14.38
N ALA A 134 24.71 -7.56 -13.36
CA ALA A 134 25.95 -8.30 -13.08
C ALA A 134 26.34 -9.23 -14.26
N ASN A 135 27.58 -9.78 -14.23
CA ASN A 135 28.13 -10.71 -15.25
C ASN A 135 27.04 -11.56 -15.94
N HIS A 136 27.04 -11.58 -17.28
CA HIS A 136 25.93 -12.06 -18.11
C HIS A 136 25.22 -13.33 -17.61
N GLN A 137 25.94 -14.32 -17.06
CA GLN A 137 25.32 -15.56 -16.59
C GLN A 137 24.64 -15.44 -15.22
N SER A 138 25.23 -14.77 -14.23
CA SER A 138 24.62 -14.61 -12.90
C SER A 138 23.44 -13.64 -12.93
N GLY A 139 23.57 -12.54 -13.67
CA GLY A 139 22.48 -11.57 -13.88
C GLY A 139 21.27 -12.19 -14.57
N ASN A 140 21.48 -13.00 -15.62
CA ASN A 140 20.40 -13.70 -16.32
C ASN A 140 19.69 -14.74 -15.44
N ASN A 141 20.45 -15.51 -14.65
CA ASN A 141 19.87 -16.49 -13.72
C ASN A 141 19.00 -15.79 -12.67
N LEU A 142 19.49 -14.70 -12.07
CA LEU A 142 18.73 -13.91 -11.10
C LEU A 142 17.45 -13.33 -11.71
N LYS A 143 17.55 -12.74 -12.90
CA LYS A 143 16.40 -12.22 -13.66
C LYS A 143 15.35 -13.31 -13.90
N GLN A 144 15.79 -14.52 -14.28
CA GLN A 144 14.90 -15.66 -14.50
C GLN A 144 14.25 -16.13 -13.19
N SER A 145 14.97 -16.16 -12.08
CA SER A 145 14.43 -16.55 -10.77
C SER A 145 13.37 -15.56 -10.28
N ILE A 146 13.63 -14.24 -10.38
CA ILE A 146 12.65 -13.21 -10.02
C ILE A 146 11.41 -13.31 -10.92
N LYS A 147 11.60 -13.52 -12.23
CA LYS A 147 10.49 -13.69 -13.18
C LYS A 147 9.61 -14.88 -12.82
N LYS A 148 10.22 -16.05 -12.54
CA LYS A 148 9.48 -17.26 -12.12
C LYS A 148 8.66 -17.04 -10.85
N LEU A 149 9.22 -16.35 -9.86
CA LEU A 149 8.50 -16.00 -8.63
C LEU A 149 7.29 -15.10 -8.92
N CYS A 150 7.48 -14.06 -9.75
CA CYS A 150 6.41 -13.14 -10.12
C CYS A 150 5.29 -13.84 -10.91
N GLU A 151 5.64 -14.74 -11.84
CA GLU A 151 4.66 -15.55 -12.58
C GLU A 151 3.90 -16.51 -11.67
N PHE A 152 4.59 -17.18 -10.75
CA PHE A 152 3.94 -18.03 -9.75
C PHE A 152 2.99 -17.22 -8.84
N TRP A 153 3.42 -16.04 -8.42
CA TRP A 153 2.59 -15.14 -7.61
C TRP A 153 1.32 -14.72 -8.34
N LYS A 154 1.42 -14.30 -9.60
CA LYS A 154 0.26 -13.95 -10.44
C LYS A 154 -0.76 -15.09 -10.54
N ASN A 155 -0.29 -16.33 -10.62
CA ASN A 155 -1.19 -17.50 -10.65
C ASN A 155 -1.84 -17.80 -9.30
N CYS A 156 -1.20 -17.41 -8.19
CA CYS A 156 -1.75 -17.59 -6.84
C CYS A 156 -2.65 -16.42 -6.43
N HIS A 157 -2.41 -15.23 -6.96
CA HIS A 157 -3.02 -13.99 -6.57
C HIS A 157 -3.43 -13.20 -7.82
N PHE A 158 -4.55 -13.61 -8.40
CA PHE A 158 -5.17 -12.92 -9.54
C PHE A 158 -5.68 -11.53 -9.10
N PRO A 159 -5.81 -10.53 -9.99
CA PRO A 159 -6.24 -9.20 -9.60
C PRO A 159 -7.63 -9.18 -8.91
N PRO A 160 -7.86 -8.26 -7.96
CA PRO A 160 -6.94 -7.23 -7.50
C PRO A 160 -5.84 -7.77 -6.58
N GLU A 161 -4.59 -7.40 -6.85
CA GLU A 161 -3.46 -7.73 -5.99
C GLU A 161 -3.52 -6.94 -4.69
N THR A 162 -3.54 -7.61 -3.55
CA THR A 162 -3.60 -6.94 -2.24
C THR A 162 -2.22 -6.70 -1.62
N ILE A 163 -1.19 -7.40 -2.11
CA ILE A 163 0.20 -7.27 -1.66
C ILE A 163 1.17 -7.75 -2.74
N SER A 164 2.33 -7.10 -2.82
CA SER A 164 3.42 -7.52 -3.71
C SER A 164 4.34 -8.53 -3.04
N ILE A 165 4.55 -9.70 -3.66
CA ILE A 165 5.56 -10.68 -3.22
C ILE A 165 6.99 -10.09 -3.19
N MET A 166 7.23 -9.05 -3.98
CA MET A 166 8.53 -8.38 -4.00
C MET A 166 8.82 -7.62 -2.71
N LEU A 167 7.83 -7.37 -1.83
CA LEU A 167 8.10 -6.89 -0.47
C LEU A 167 8.99 -7.87 0.30
N LEU A 168 8.68 -9.17 0.23
CA LEU A 168 9.42 -10.22 0.90
C LEU A 168 10.86 -10.29 0.38
N VAL A 169 11.02 -10.28 -0.95
CA VAL A 169 12.32 -10.33 -1.61
C VAL A 169 13.17 -9.10 -1.28
N LYS A 170 12.59 -7.89 -1.38
CA LYS A 170 13.29 -6.64 -1.04
C LYS A 170 13.62 -6.56 0.45
N LEU A 171 12.77 -7.10 1.33
CA LEU A 171 13.03 -7.15 2.76
C LEU A 171 14.23 -8.05 3.08
N PHE A 172 14.30 -9.25 2.50
CA PHE A 172 15.45 -10.13 2.68
C PHE A 172 16.74 -9.54 2.08
N ALA A 173 16.66 -8.88 0.92
CA ALA A 173 17.78 -8.13 0.36
C ALA A 173 18.25 -7.01 1.30
N LYS A 174 17.33 -6.28 1.95
CA LYS A 174 17.66 -5.27 2.96
C LYS A 174 18.32 -5.87 4.20
N ILE A 175 17.80 -6.99 4.70
CA ILE A 175 18.43 -7.71 5.82
C ILE A 175 19.86 -8.15 5.45
N LYS A 176 20.07 -8.60 4.21
CA LYS A 176 21.39 -9.00 3.73
C LYS A 176 22.39 -7.84 3.74
N LEU A 177 21.97 -6.65 3.29
CA LEU A 177 22.80 -5.44 3.23
C LEU A 177 22.91 -4.68 4.57
N ALA A 178 22.03 -4.97 5.54
CA ALA A 178 22.02 -4.26 6.82
C ALA A 178 23.32 -4.47 7.60
N THR A 179 23.90 -3.36 8.09
CA THR A 179 25.07 -3.37 8.98
C THR A 179 24.73 -3.96 10.35
N ASN A 180 23.52 -3.68 10.86
CA ASN A 180 22.97 -4.24 12.09
C ASN A 180 21.70 -5.06 11.79
N ARG A 181 21.89 -6.35 11.48
CA ARG A 181 20.80 -7.27 11.11
C ARG A 181 19.85 -7.54 12.27
N GLU A 182 20.39 -7.69 13.48
CA GLU A 182 19.59 -8.01 14.68
C GLU A 182 18.61 -6.90 15.01
N GLU A 183 19.02 -5.63 14.90
CA GLU A 183 18.13 -4.48 15.09
C GLU A 183 17.00 -4.46 14.05
N LEU A 184 17.31 -4.70 12.78
CA LEU A 184 16.30 -4.75 11.72
C LEU A 184 15.31 -5.91 11.92
N ILE A 185 15.81 -7.09 12.27
CA ILE A 185 14.98 -8.25 12.61
C ILE A 185 14.09 -7.94 13.81
N SER A 186 14.64 -7.29 14.85
CA SER A 186 13.87 -6.87 16.03
C SER A 186 12.74 -5.91 15.66
N LYS A 187 13.00 -4.92 14.79
CA LYS A 187 11.95 -4.01 14.27
C LYS A 187 10.84 -4.78 13.54
N ILE A 188 11.18 -5.79 12.74
CA ILE A 188 10.17 -6.60 12.05
C ILE A 188 9.37 -7.44 13.06
N GLN A 189 10.01 -7.96 14.10
CA GLN A 189 9.33 -8.71 15.17
C GLN A 189 8.43 -7.83 16.04
N GLN A 190 8.65 -6.51 16.11
CA GLN A 190 7.81 -5.57 16.85
C GLN A 190 6.41 -5.38 16.23
N PHE A 191 6.24 -5.74 14.95
CA PHE A 191 4.92 -5.73 14.31
C PHE A 191 3.90 -6.61 15.05
N GLY A 192 4.36 -7.65 15.74
CA GLY A 192 3.56 -8.40 16.71
C GLY A 192 3.72 -9.90 16.57
N LYS A 193 2.78 -10.63 17.19
CA LYS A 193 2.67 -12.09 17.08
C LYS A 193 1.23 -12.45 16.75
N PHE A 194 1.05 -13.46 15.92
CA PHE A 194 -0.25 -14.10 15.68
C PHE A 194 -0.36 -15.39 16.49
N SER A 195 -1.58 -15.76 16.87
CA SER A 195 -1.88 -17.17 17.12
C SER A 195 -1.71 -17.97 15.83
N GLU A 196 -1.44 -19.27 15.95
CA GLU A 196 -1.35 -20.15 14.77
C GLU A 196 -2.65 -20.14 13.96
N SER A 197 -3.80 -20.18 14.63
CA SER A 197 -5.11 -20.10 13.98
C SER A 197 -5.30 -18.83 13.16
N TYR A 198 -4.83 -17.68 13.66
CA TYR A 198 -4.99 -16.41 12.97
C TYR A 198 -4.03 -16.29 11.79
N ARG A 199 -2.77 -16.71 11.98
CA ARG A 199 -1.79 -16.83 10.91
C ARG A 199 -2.35 -17.65 9.75
N ASP A 200 -2.95 -18.80 10.06
CA ASP A 200 -3.47 -19.71 9.05
C ASP A 200 -4.66 -19.11 8.30
N LEU A 201 -5.52 -18.31 8.95
CA LEU A 201 -6.56 -17.59 8.22
C LEU A 201 -5.99 -16.54 7.27
N ILE A 202 -5.03 -15.73 7.71
CA ILE A 202 -4.37 -14.72 6.87
C ILE A 202 -3.80 -15.39 5.61
N MET A 203 -3.09 -16.51 5.79
CA MET A 203 -2.46 -17.20 4.67
C MET A 203 -3.47 -17.94 3.77
N ASN A 204 -4.52 -18.55 4.33
CA ASN A 204 -5.61 -19.13 3.54
C ASN A 204 -6.33 -18.05 2.72
N LYS A 205 -6.58 -16.88 3.29
CA LYS A 205 -7.21 -15.78 2.55
C LYS A 205 -6.34 -15.28 1.40
N LEU A 206 -5.03 -15.21 1.62
CA LEU A 206 -4.09 -14.71 0.62
C LEU A 206 -3.82 -15.72 -0.51
N LEU A 207 -3.67 -17.00 -0.17
CA LEU A 207 -3.17 -18.01 -1.11
C LEU A 207 -4.21 -19.12 -1.38
N GLY A 208 -5.39 -19.05 -0.78
CA GLY A 208 -6.45 -20.06 -0.91
C GLY A 208 -6.11 -21.39 -0.24
N ASP A 209 -6.88 -22.41 -0.59
CA ASP A 209 -6.66 -23.78 -0.11
C ASP A 209 -5.26 -24.30 -0.44
N ARG A 210 -4.75 -25.16 0.43
CA ARG A 210 -3.38 -25.71 0.35
C ARG A 210 -2.31 -24.62 0.28
N TYR A 211 -2.53 -23.50 0.97
CA TYR A 211 -1.55 -22.41 1.04
C TYR A 211 -0.15 -22.88 1.48
N LEU A 212 -0.05 -23.92 2.32
CA LEU A 212 1.23 -24.48 2.77
C LEU A 212 2.08 -24.99 1.59
N ASP A 213 1.47 -25.70 0.63
CA ASP A 213 2.16 -26.19 -0.56
C ASP A 213 2.71 -25.02 -1.39
N LYS A 214 1.89 -23.96 -1.55
CA LYS A 214 2.26 -22.74 -2.26
C LYS A 214 3.39 -21.99 -1.54
N ILE A 215 3.34 -21.90 -0.21
CA ILE A 215 4.39 -21.26 0.59
C ILE A 215 5.72 -21.96 0.46
N ILE A 216 5.74 -23.31 0.46
CA ILE A 216 6.99 -24.07 0.28
C ILE A 216 7.63 -23.71 -1.06
N ILE A 217 6.84 -23.64 -2.14
CA ILE A 217 7.33 -23.24 -3.46
C ILE A 217 7.84 -21.80 -3.45
N ILE A 218 7.10 -20.86 -2.86
CA ILE A 218 7.50 -19.45 -2.73
C ILE A 218 8.82 -19.34 -1.98
N ARG A 219 8.94 -20.05 -0.85
CA ARG A 219 10.15 -20.07 -0.04
C ARG A 219 11.34 -20.54 -0.85
N ASP A 220 11.21 -21.66 -1.55
CA ASP A 220 12.31 -22.24 -2.32
C ASP A 220 12.72 -21.29 -3.47
N MET A 221 11.76 -20.62 -4.12
CA MET A 221 12.03 -19.60 -5.13
C MET A 221 12.73 -18.35 -4.53
N VAL A 222 12.29 -17.86 -3.37
CA VAL A 222 12.95 -16.75 -2.66
C VAL A 222 14.36 -17.14 -2.22
N GLY A 223 14.55 -18.37 -1.75
CA GLY A 223 15.85 -18.93 -1.40
C GLY A 223 16.83 -18.96 -2.58
N GLN A 224 16.35 -19.23 -3.80
CA GLN A 224 17.15 -19.15 -5.03
C GLN A 224 17.56 -17.71 -5.41
N ILE A 225 16.81 -16.70 -4.95
CA ILE A 225 17.09 -15.29 -5.22
C ILE A 225 18.08 -14.71 -4.20
N ILE A 226 17.91 -15.01 -2.90
CA ILE A 226 18.67 -14.37 -1.80
C ILE A 226 19.70 -15.32 -1.13
N TYR A 227 19.92 -16.52 -1.66
CA TYR A 227 20.70 -17.63 -1.09
C TYR A 227 21.83 -17.24 -0.10
N GLU A 228 21.67 -17.59 1.19
CA GLU A 228 22.72 -17.51 2.21
C GLU A 228 22.38 -18.30 3.49
N LEU A 229 23.40 -18.90 4.12
CA LEU A 229 23.34 -19.76 5.34
C LEU A 229 22.63 -19.13 6.55
N TYR A 230 22.57 -17.80 6.65
CA TYR A 230 21.94 -17.11 7.79
C TYR A 230 20.42 -16.99 7.67
N PHE A 231 19.85 -17.27 6.49
CA PHE A 231 18.40 -17.32 6.32
C PHE A 231 17.80 -18.66 6.70
N ASP A 232 18.58 -19.71 6.96
CA ASP A 232 18.08 -21.04 7.32
C ASP A 232 17.11 -20.99 8.52
N GLN A 233 17.34 -20.09 9.47
CA GLN A 233 16.41 -19.88 10.60
C GLN A 233 15.06 -19.26 10.20
N PHE A 234 15.04 -18.38 9.18
CA PHE A 234 13.83 -17.75 8.65
C PHE A 234 13.17 -18.58 7.54
N LEU A 235 13.92 -19.48 6.93
CA LEU A 235 13.49 -20.39 5.86
C LEU A 235 13.06 -21.76 6.40
N SER A 236 13.03 -21.98 7.71
CA SER A 236 12.25 -23.11 8.24
C SER A 236 10.77 -22.93 7.82
N ASP A 237 10.05 -24.03 7.58
CA ASP A 237 8.65 -23.97 7.12
C ASP A 237 7.80 -23.07 8.05
N GLN A 238 7.91 -23.26 9.36
CA GLN A 238 7.12 -22.51 10.34
C GLN A 238 7.53 -21.04 10.43
N SER A 239 8.83 -20.76 10.45
CA SER A 239 9.34 -19.38 10.56
C SER A 239 9.01 -18.57 9.31
N PHE A 240 9.09 -19.18 8.13
CA PHE A 240 8.79 -18.50 6.87
C PHE A 240 7.31 -18.14 6.76
N VAL A 241 6.40 -19.08 7.07
CA VAL A 241 4.95 -18.83 7.08
C VAL A 241 4.62 -17.70 8.06
N HIS A 242 5.19 -17.74 9.27
CA HIS A 242 4.95 -16.71 10.27
C HIS A 242 5.46 -15.32 9.82
N PHE A 243 6.67 -15.28 9.26
CA PHE A 243 7.27 -14.05 8.76
C PHE A 243 6.49 -13.47 7.59
N PHE A 244 6.02 -14.32 6.68
CA PHE A 244 5.22 -13.87 5.55
C PHE A 244 3.85 -13.35 6.01
N ALA A 245 3.19 -14.03 6.95
CA ALA A 245 1.94 -13.55 7.55
C ALA A 245 2.10 -12.17 8.23
N LEU A 246 3.23 -11.91 8.89
CA LEU A 246 3.54 -10.58 9.47
C LEU A 246 3.60 -9.51 8.39
N ILE A 247 4.30 -9.78 7.29
CA ILE A 247 4.38 -8.84 6.18
C ILE A 247 2.99 -8.58 5.59
N VAL A 248 2.22 -9.64 5.35
CA VAL A 248 0.88 -9.55 4.76
C VAL A 248 -0.05 -8.72 5.62
N TYR A 249 -0.05 -8.97 6.92
CA TYR A 249 -0.95 -8.29 7.84
C TYR A 249 -0.61 -6.81 8.08
N HIS A 250 0.69 -6.45 8.01
CA HIS A 250 1.14 -5.07 8.26
C HIS A 250 1.40 -4.26 6.99
N ALA A 251 1.36 -4.88 5.82
CA ALA A 251 1.48 -4.15 4.56
C ALA A 251 0.32 -3.17 4.42
N ARG A 252 0.63 -1.95 4.01
CA ARG A 252 -0.35 -0.93 3.65
C ARG A 252 -0.31 -0.72 2.15
N ALA A 253 -1.48 -0.54 1.55
CA ALA A 253 -1.60 -0.12 0.19
C ALA A 253 -0.95 1.25 0.00
N ILE A 254 -0.27 1.42 -1.13
CA ILE A 254 0.29 2.67 -1.60
C ILE A 254 -0.41 2.96 -2.91
N SER A 255 -1.12 4.08 -2.97
CA SER A 255 -1.79 4.54 -4.18
C SER A 255 -1.22 5.91 -4.53
N THR A 256 -0.70 6.00 -5.75
CA THR A 256 -0.13 7.23 -6.31
C THR A 256 -0.67 7.41 -7.71
N ASN A 257 -0.99 8.63 -8.10
CA ASN A 257 -1.61 8.88 -9.39
C ASN A 257 -1.28 10.29 -9.88
N SER A 258 -0.68 10.37 -11.05
CA SER A 258 -0.41 11.66 -11.69
C SER A 258 -1.72 12.36 -12.10
N PHE A 259 -2.77 11.62 -12.44
CA PHE A 259 -4.08 12.16 -12.76
C PHE A 259 -4.77 12.79 -11.54
N THR A 260 -4.84 12.09 -10.39
CA THR A 260 -5.37 12.66 -9.14
C THR A 260 -4.58 13.90 -8.70
N THR A 261 -3.25 13.85 -8.82
CA THR A 261 -2.42 15.04 -8.52
C THR A 261 -2.77 16.21 -9.45
N TRP A 262 -2.98 15.94 -10.74
CA TRP A 262 -3.40 16.96 -11.70
C TRP A 262 -4.80 17.50 -11.39
N SER A 263 -5.78 16.64 -11.07
CA SER A 263 -7.17 17.02 -10.78
C SER A 263 -7.23 17.98 -9.58
N GLU A 264 -6.58 17.63 -8.47
CA GLU A 264 -6.52 18.49 -7.27
C GLU A 264 -5.80 19.82 -7.52
N ASN A 265 -4.77 19.81 -8.38
CA ASN A 265 -4.02 21.02 -8.72
C ASN A 265 -4.83 21.94 -9.64
N VAL A 266 -5.56 21.39 -10.61
CA VAL A 266 -6.37 22.18 -11.55
C VAL A 266 -7.60 22.75 -10.85
N GLU A 267 -8.28 21.97 -9.99
CA GLU A 267 -9.40 22.45 -9.17
C GLU A 267 -8.99 23.66 -8.31
N ARG A 268 -7.82 23.59 -7.66
CA ARG A 268 -7.27 24.72 -6.90
C ARG A 268 -6.92 25.92 -7.77
N LEU A 269 -6.46 25.69 -9.00
CA LEU A 269 -6.08 26.74 -9.93
C LEU A 269 -7.30 27.52 -10.45
N VAL A 270 -8.40 26.81 -10.75
CA VAL A 270 -9.63 27.40 -11.29
C VAL A 270 -10.65 27.80 -10.22
N ALA A 271 -10.39 27.54 -8.93
CA ALA A 271 -11.33 27.73 -7.81
C ALA A 271 -12.02 29.11 -7.72
N ASN A 272 -11.44 30.16 -8.32
CA ASN A 272 -12.01 31.51 -8.33
C ASN A 272 -12.85 31.83 -9.59
N ASP A 273 -12.95 30.92 -10.56
CA ASP A 273 -13.76 31.05 -11.78
C ASP A 273 -14.81 29.92 -11.85
N PRO A 274 -16.08 30.18 -11.48
CA PRO A 274 -17.13 29.15 -11.49
C PRO A 274 -17.40 28.52 -12.85
N SER A 275 -17.15 29.22 -13.96
CA SER A 275 -17.35 28.67 -15.30
C SER A 275 -16.25 27.68 -15.64
N GLU A 276 -14.99 28.01 -15.33
CA GLU A 276 -13.86 27.09 -15.52
C GLU A 276 -13.95 25.90 -14.56
N THR A 277 -14.30 26.11 -13.29
CA THR A 277 -14.52 25.03 -12.31
C THR A 277 -15.51 24.01 -12.85
N ASN A 278 -16.70 24.44 -13.27
CA ASN A 278 -17.71 23.51 -13.82
C ASN A 278 -17.21 22.74 -15.05
N GLN A 279 -16.41 23.36 -15.92
CA GLN A 279 -15.87 22.68 -17.11
C GLN A 279 -14.81 21.64 -16.72
N VAL A 280 -13.95 21.97 -15.76
CA VAL A 280 -12.90 21.09 -15.24
C VAL A 280 -13.51 19.91 -14.48
N ASP A 281 -14.50 20.14 -13.62
CA ASP A 281 -15.19 19.09 -12.86
C ASP A 281 -15.85 18.08 -13.80
N LEU A 282 -16.59 18.56 -14.81
CA LEU A 282 -17.21 17.69 -15.82
C LEU A 282 -16.17 16.90 -16.64
N LEU A 283 -15.01 17.49 -16.92
CA LEU A 283 -13.91 16.79 -17.59
C LEU A 283 -13.35 15.68 -16.69
N ILE A 284 -13.08 15.97 -15.42
CA ILE A 284 -12.53 15.03 -14.45
C ILE A 284 -13.49 13.84 -14.27
N GLU A 285 -14.77 14.09 -14.03
CA GLU A 285 -15.80 13.05 -13.90
C GLU A 285 -15.88 12.17 -15.16
N ASN A 286 -15.88 12.78 -16.34
CA ASN A 286 -15.94 12.06 -17.62
C ASN A 286 -14.72 11.15 -17.81
N LEU A 287 -13.52 11.65 -17.47
CA LEU A 287 -12.28 10.89 -17.61
C LEU A 287 -12.20 9.75 -16.60
N TYR A 288 -12.55 9.97 -15.33
CA TYR A 288 -12.61 8.88 -14.34
C TYR A 288 -13.57 7.79 -14.79
N LYS A 289 -14.77 8.17 -15.24
CA LYS A 289 -15.76 7.21 -15.75
C LYS A 289 -15.21 6.39 -16.93
N LYS A 290 -14.61 7.04 -17.94
CA LYS A 290 -14.03 6.34 -19.09
C LYS A 290 -12.90 5.38 -18.70
N MET A 291 -12.01 5.81 -17.81
CA MET A 291 -10.90 4.96 -17.35
C MET A 291 -11.44 3.75 -16.57
N GLN A 292 -12.46 3.96 -15.73
CA GLN A 292 -13.11 2.90 -14.98
C GLN A 292 -13.86 1.93 -15.90
N ASP A 293 -14.55 2.42 -16.94
CA ASP A 293 -15.25 1.59 -17.92
C ASP A 293 -14.29 0.64 -18.69
N ILE A 294 -13.02 1.04 -18.88
CA ILE A 294 -12.01 0.28 -19.66
C ILE A 294 -11.12 -0.59 -18.77
N HIS A 295 -10.63 -0.04 -17.65
CA HIS A 295 -9.62 -0.68 -16.80
C HIS A 295 -10.15 -1.07 -15.42
N GLY A 296 -11.42 -0.81 -15.11
CA GLY A 296 -12.00 -1.09 -13.80
C GLY A 296 -11.27 -0.34 -12.69
N PRO A 297 -10.94 -0.99 -11.56
CA PRO A 297 -10.31 -0.34 -10.40
C PRO A 297 -8.83 0.04 -10.61
N PHE A 298 -8.19 -0.40 -11.71
CA PHE A 298 -6.75 -0.21 -11.95
C PHE A 298 -6.41 1.18 -12.52
N ILE A 299 -6.87 2.26 -11.88
CA ILE A 299 -6.65 3.65 -12.32
C ILE A 299 -5.42 4.31 -11.68
N ASN A 300 -4.87 3.70 -10.64
CA ASN A 300 -3.75 4.23 -9.86
C ASN A 300 -2.46 3.45 -10.13
N CYS A 301 -1.31 4.06 -9.85
CA CYS A 301 -0.10 3.29 -9.57
C CYS A 301 -0.22 2.71 -8.16
N GLU A 302 -0.41 1.41 -8.11
CA GLU A 302 -0.68 0.68 -6.88
C GLU A 302 0.52 -0.15 -6.43
N GLY A 303 0.72 -0.18 -5.13
CA GLY A 303 1.73 -1.00 -4.50
C GLY A 303 1.41 -1.24 -3.04
N SER A 304 2.36 -1.82 -2.35
CA SER A 304 2.29 -2.03 -0.91
C SER A 304 3.60 -1.65 -0.25
N GLY A 305 3.55 -1.31 1.04
CA GLY A 305 4.73 -1.01 1.84
C GLY A 305 4.54 -1.36 3.30
N LEU A 306 5.65 -1.64 3.98
CA LEU A 306 5.69 -1.92 5.42
C LEU A 306 6.03 -0.65 6.18
N TYR A 307 5.07 -0.12 6.92
CA TYR A 307 5.21 1.10 7.73
C TYR A 307 5.16 0.74 9.20
N GLU A 308 6.10 1.22 10.01
CA GLU A 308 6.25 0.86 11.41
C GLU A 308 5.21 1.58 12.29
N LEU A 309 5.15 2.90 12.19
CA LEU A 309 4.31 3.74 13.03
C LEU A 309 2.85 3.71 12.59
N SER A 310 2.57 3.85 11.29
CA SER A 310 1.18 3.81 10.79
C SER A 310 0.51 2.46 11.04
N SER A 311 1.31 1.39 11.08
CA SER A 311 0.86 0.06 11.49
C SER A 311 0.39 -0.01 12.93
N MET A 312 0.71 0.95 13.80
CA MET A 312 0.26 0.99 15.20
C MET A 312 -1.05 1.76 15.40
N ILE A 313 -1.51 2.50 14.39
CA ILE A 313 -2.75 3.28 14.49
C ILE A 313 -3.95 2.33 14.40
N ASN A 314 -4.92 2.50 15.30
CA ASN A 314 -6.09 1.64 15.39
C ASN A 314 -7.26 2.14 14.52
N HIS A 315 -8.21 1.23 14.31
CA HIS A 315 -9.40 1.49 13.52
C HIS A 315 -10.49 2.22 14.32
N SER A 316 -11.19 3.14 13.65
CA SER A 316 -12.53 3.60 14.01
C SER A 316 -13.40 3.70 12.75
N CYS A 317 -14.68 3.31 12.82
CA CYS A 317 -15.64 3.55 11.73
C CYS A 317 -16.04 5.04 11.60
N GLN A 318 -15.61 5.86 12.56
CA GLN A 318 -15.63 7.32 12.54
C GLN A 318 -14.23 7.78 12.95
N PRO A 319 -13.26 7.76 12.02
CA PRO A 319 -11.88 8.11 12.32
C PRO A 319 -11.73 9.62 12.53
N ASN A 320 -10.71 10.01 13.31
CA ASN A 320 -10.33 11.41 13.47
C ASN A 320 -9.08 11.80 12.65
N ALA A 321 -8.48 10.84 11.96
CA ALA A 321 -7.38 11.05 11.03
C ALA A 321 -7.50 10.15 9.78
N GLU A 322 -6.83 10.54 8.71
CA GLU A 322 -6.75 9.81 7.45
C GLU A 322 -5.30 9.56 7.04
N ILE A 323 -5.10 8.55 6.18
CA ILE A 323 -3.84 8.31 5.49
C ILE A 323 -3.87 9.04 4.15
N CYS A 324 -2.78 9.77 3.83
CA CYS A 324 -2.60 10.35 2.51
C CYS A 324 -1.13 10.22 2.03
N PHE A 325 -0.91 10.47 0.74
CA PHE A 325 0.40 10.43 0.10
C PHE A 325 0.74 11.83 -0.46
N PRO A 326 1.07 12.82 0.39
CA PRO A 326 1.12 14.23 0.01
C PRO A 326 2.18 14.58 -1.04
N PHE A 327 3.13 13.68 -1.29
CA PHE A 327 4.20 13.85 -2.26
C PHE A 327 4.04 12.97 -3.51
N ASN A 328 2.86 12.36 -3.70
CA ASN A 328 2.57 11.42 -4.79
C ASN A 328 3.65 10.33 -4.93
N ASN A 329 4.07 9.77 -3.79
CA ASN A 329 5.10 8.74 -3.66
C ASN A 329 4.81 7.90 -2.39
N HIS A 330 5.71 6.98 -2.04
CA HIS A 330 5.55 6.08 -0.89
C HIS A 330 5.62 6.76 0.50
N VAL A 331 5.75 8.07 0.59
CA VAL A 331 5.76 8.75 1.89
C VAL A 331 4.33 8.89 2.34
N LEU A 332 3.97 8.11 3.35
CA LEU A 332 2.67 8.15 3.99
C LEU A 332 2.64 9.31 4.98
N ALA A 333 1.55 10.07 5.00
CA ALA A 333 1.24 11.02 6.05
C ALA A 333 -0.06 10.66 6.76
N ILE A 334 -0.13 10.97 8.04
CA ILE A 334 -1.38 10.93 8.82
C ILE A 334 -1.86 12.36 8.99
N LYS A 335 -3.05 12.65 8.46
CA LYS A 335 -3.63 14.00 8.50
C LYS A 335 -4.88 14.00 9.36
N ALA A 336 -5.04 15.00 10.21
CA ALA A 336 -6.20 15.12 11.07
C ALA A 336 -7.45 15.51 10.25
N LEU A 337 -8.55 14.77 10.43
CA LEU A 337 -9.86 15.07 9.83
C LEU A 337 -10.66 16.05 10.70
N GLU A 338 -10.40 16.04 12.00
CA GLU A 338 -11.01 16.92 13.00
C GLU A 338 -9.97 17.38 14.01
N SER A 339 -10.34 18.29 14.91
CA SER A 339 -9.43 18.68 16.00
C SER A 339 -9.31 17.54 17.02
N ILE A 340 -8.08 17.17 17.37
CA ILE A 340 -7.77 16.07 18.30
C ILE A 340 -7.13 16.67 19.55
N GLU A 341 -7.77 16.48 20.70
CA GLU A 341 -7.31 16.97 22.00
C GLU A 341 -6.21 16.08 22.59
N PRO A 342 -5.36 16.60 23.50
CA PRO A 342 -4.37 15.80 24.20
C PRO A 342 -4.99 14.54 24.84
N GLU A 343 -4.25 13.44 24.80
CA GLU A 343 -4.63 12.11 25.29
C GLU A 343 -5.74 11.40 24.50
N GLN A 344 -6.34 12.02 23.47
CA GLN A 344 -7.22 11.29 22.55
C GLN A 344 -6.43 10.32 21.68
N GLU A 345 -7.02 9.15 21.41
CA GLU A 345 -6.47 8.18 20.47
C GLU A 345 -6.64 8.70 19.03
N ILE A 346 -5.55 8.68 18.27
CA ILE A 346 -5.54 8.94 16.83
C ILE A 346 -5.96 7.63 16.16
N THR A 347 -7.02 7.70 15.36
CA THR A 347 -7.61 6.54 14.69
C THR A 347 -7.82 6.80 13.21
N ILE A 348 -7.68 5.76 12.40
CA ILE A 348 -7.92 5.77 10.96
C ILE A 348 -9.03 4.78 10.61
N SER A 349 -9.58 4.85 9.40
CA SER A 349 -10.41 3.75 8.89
C SER A 349 -9.53 2.66 8.27
N TYR A 350 -9.92 1.40 8.47
CA TYR A 350 -9.36 0.24 7.74
C TYR A 350 -10.27 -0.19 6.59
N LEU A 351 -11.43 0.46 6.50
CA LEU A 351 -12.43 0.30 5.45
C LEU A 351 -12.28 1.47 4.49
N ASP A 352 -12.53 1.24 3.20
CA ASP A 352 -12.67 2.33 2.23
C ASP A 352 -13.85 3.25 2.57
N GLU A 353 -14.00 4.34 1.82
CA GLU A 353 -15.03 5.34 2.07
C GLU A 353 -16.45 4.78 1.88
N CYS A 354 -16.68 3.95 0.86
CA CYS A 354 -17.96 3.33 0.59
C CYS A 354 -18.41 2.44 1.77
N LEU A 355 -17.55 1.52 2.20
CA LEU A 355 -17.82 0.60 3.31
C LEU A 355 -17.98 1.32 4.64
N GLN A 356 -17.37 2.50 4.84
CA GLN A 356 -17.62 3.31 6.03
C GLN A 356 -19.08 3.79 6.10
N LEU A 357 -19.74 3.98 4.97
CA LEU A 357 -21.14 4.41 4.89
C LEU A 357 -22.12 3.23 4.99
N SER A 358 -21.69 2.01 4.70
CA SER A 358 -22.52 0.80 4.83
C SER A 358 -23.00 0.53 6.27
N SER A 359 -23.94 -0.40 6.42
CA SER A 359 -24.54 -0.78 7.70
C SER A 359 -23.49 -1.20 8.76
N ARG A 360 -23.85 -1.09 10.05
CA ARG A 360 -23.00 -1.61 11.15
C ARG A 360 -22.69 -3.09 10.94
N HIS A 361 -23.64 -3.87 10.45
CA HIS A 361 -23.48 -5.29 10.16
C HIS A 361 -22.35 -5.53 9.15
N THR A 362 -22.46 -4.89 7.97
CA THR A 362 -21.50 -5.03 6.87
C THR A 362 -20.10 -4.66 7.34
N ARG A 363 -19.96 -3.51 8.01
CA ARG A 363 -18.67 -3.08 8.57
C ARG A 363 -18.11 -4.09 9.57
N MET A 364 -18.94 -4.60 10.48
CA MET A 364 -18.50 -5.57 11.47
C MET A 364 -18.07 -6.90 10.83
N LYS A 365 -18.83 -7.41 9.85
CA LYS A 365 -18.49 -8.62 9.10
C LYS A 365 -17.11 -8.50 8.47
N ILE A 366 -16.89 -7.42 7.72
CA ILE A 366 -15.61 -7.16 7.03
C ILE A 366 -14.46 -6.98 8.03
N LEU A 367 -14.69 -6.24 9.11
CA LEU A 367 -13.67 -6.04 10.15
C LEU A 367 -13.30 -7.34 10.88
N GLN A 368 -14.27 -8.24 11.10
CA GLN A 368 -14.01 -9.56 11.66
C GLN A 368 -13.24 -10.45 10.68
N GLU A 369 -13.69 -10.53 9.42
CA GLU A 369 -13.10 -11.41 8.41
C GLU A 369 -11.68 -10.98 8.01
N ASN A 370 -11.42 -9.67 7.93
CA ASN A 370 -10.17 -9.14 7.39
C ASN A 370 -9.16 -8.78 8.48
N PHE A 371 -9.65 -8.40 9.67
CA PHE A 371 -8.83 -7.85 10.73
C PHE A 371 -9.09 -8.47 12.11
N TYR A 372 -10.02 -9.42 12.24
CA TYR A 372 -10.43 -10.01 13.53
C TYR A 372 -10.79 -8.95 14.57
N LEU A 373 -11.42 -7.87 14.10
CA LEU A 373 -11.71 -6.71 14.92
C LEU A 373 -13.19 -6.62 15.23
N ASN A 374 -13.53 -6.66 16.53
CA ASN A 374 -14.87 -6.31 17.00
C ASN A 374 -14.89 -4.81 17.35
N CYS A 375 -15.29 -3.97 16.40
CA CYS A 375 -15.23 -2.54 16.58
C CYS A 375 -16.34 -2.01 17.51
N THR A 376 -15.95 -1.45 18.65
CA THR A 376 -16.82 -0.74 19.62
C THR A 376 -16.58 0.78 19.61
N CYS A 377 -16.22 1.34 18.44
CA CYS A 377 -16.09 2.80 18.28
C CYS A 377 -17.45 3.51 18.50
N PRO A 378 -17.46 4.84 18.74
CA PRO A 378 -18.69 5.59 19.01
C PRO A 378 -19.80 5.35 17.99
N LYS A 379 -19.49 5.35 16.69
CA LYS A 379 -20.44 5.06 15.61
C LYS A 379 -21.05 3.66 15.71
N CYS A 380 -20.24 2.64 15.99
CA CYS A 380 -20.70 1.27 16.14
C CYS A 380 -21.55 1.06 17.39
N GLU A 381 -21.30 1.79 18.47
CA GLU A 381 -22.14 1.73 19.68
C GLU A 381 -23.47 2.44 19.48
N THR A 382 -23.48 3.61 18.83
CA THR A 382 -24.73 4.32 18.51
C THR A 382 -25.64 3.48 17.61
N GLN A 383 -25.07 2.75 16.65
CA GLN A 383 -25.80 1.91 15.70
C GLN A 383 -26.08 0.48 16.21
N ARG A 384 -25.84 0.18 17.49
CA ARG A 384 -25.90 -1.19 18.02
C ARG A 384 -27.27 -1.86 17.88
N ASN A 385 -28.35 -1.07 17.90
CA ASN A 385 -29.72 -1.55 17.80
C ASN A 385 -30.33 -1.32 16.42
N ASP A 386 -29.54 -0.86 15.45
CA ASP A 386 -30.01 -0.71 14.08
C ASP A 386 -30.33 -2.09 13.51
N PRO A 387 -31.39 -2.22 12.68
CA PRO A 387 -31.72 -3.49 12.07
C PRO A 387 -30.59 -3.94 11.13
N ASP A 388 -30.32 -5.24 11.10
CA ASP A 388 -29.40 -5.87 10.14
C ASP A 388 -30.06 -5.87 8.74
N VAL A 389 -30.09 -4.70 8.10
CA VAL A 389 -30.48 -4.54 6.71
C VAL A 389 -29.23 -4.23 5.89
N THR A 390 -28.85 -5.15 5.02
CA THR A 390 -27.94 -4.88 3.91
C THR A 390 -28.80 -4.51 2.70
N SER A 391 -28.50 -3.40 2.01
CA SER A 391 -29.03 -3.21 0.66
C SER A 391 -28.48 -4.34 -0.21
N ASP A 392 -29.26 -4.81 -1.19
CA ASP A 392 -28.79 -5.88 -2.10
C ASP A 392 -27.47 -5.51 -2.81
N GLU A 393 -27.22 -4.21 -3.00
CA GLU A 393 -25.96 -3.64 -3.51
C GLU A 393 -24.74 -3.87 -2.58
N ASP A 394 -24.94 -3.95 -1.26
CA ASP A 394 -23.85 -4.21 -0.29
C ASP A 394 -23.44 -5.69 -0.23
N ASN A 395 -24.29 -6.62 -0.71
CA ASN A 395 -24.00 -8.05 -0.66
C ASN A 395 -23.00 -8.46 -1.76
N GLU A 396 -23.04 -7.82 -2.94
CA GLU A 396 -22.20 -8.15 -4.09
C GLU A 396 -20.70 -7.83 -3.86
N GLU A 397 -20.36 -6.75 -3.14
CA GLU A 397 -18.97 -6.44 -2.79
C GLU A 397 -18.38 -7.42 -1.74
N SER A 398 -19.22 -8.03 -0.91
CA SER A 398 -18.77 -9.01 0.09
C SER A 398 -18.59 -10.43 -0.46
N ASP A 399 -19.22 -10.73 -1.60
CA ASP A 399 -19.23 -12.03 -2.26
C ASP A 399 -18.45 -12.06 -3.59
N ALA A 400 -17.62 -11.03 -3.87
CA ALA A 400 -16.67 -11.03 -4.98
C ALA A 400 -15.56 -12.09 -4.77
N LYS A 401 -15.94 -13.37 -4.87
CA LYS A 401 -15.05 -14.45 -5.27
C LYS A 401 -14.65 -14.19 -6.72
N PRO A 402 -13.41 -14.49 -7.12
CA PRO A 402 -13.09 -14.56 -8.54
C PRO A 402 -14.06 -15.58 -9.14
N SER A 403 -14.89 -15.14 -10.08
CA SER A 403 -15.75 -16.03 -10.85
C SER A 403 -14.84 -16.98 -11.60
N ASP A 404 -14.87 -18.27 -11.23
CA ASP A 404 -14.39 -19.37 -12.06
C ASP A 404 -15.30 -19.47 -13.29
N GLU A 405 -15.21 -18.50 -14.20
CA GLU A 405 -15.67 -18.69 -15.57
C GLU A 405 -14.47 -19.19 -16.37
N GLU A 406 -14.41 -20.52 -16.50
CA GLU A 406 -13.64 -21.20 -17.54
C GLU A 406 -14.07 -20.67 -18.92
N MET A 407 -13.45 -19.57 -19.35
CA MET A 407 -13.56 -19.15 -20.74
C MET A 407 -12.61 -20.01 -21.56
N ASN A 408 -13.15 -21.10 -22.10
CA ASN A 408 -12.49 -21.94 -23.10
C ASN A 408 -11.97 -21.06 -24.24
N CYS A 409 -10.65 -21.00 -24.39
CA CYS A 409 -10.00 -20.48 -25.58
C CYS A 409 -9.86 -21.61 -26.60
N ASP A 410 -10.63 -21.51 -27.69
CA ASP A 410 -10.21 -21.99 -29.01
C ASP A 410 -9.26 -20.97 -29.66
#